data_AF-A0A0C3SWS6-F1
#
_entry.id   AF-A0A0C3SWS6-F1
#
_cell.length_a   1.000
_cell.length_b   1.000
_cell.length_c   1.000
_cell.angle_alpha   90.00
_cell.angle_beta   90.00
_cell.angle_gamma   90.00
#
_symmetry.space_group_name_H-M   'P 1'
#
loop_
_entity.id
_entity.type
_entity.pdbx_description
1 polymer ?
#
loop_
_entity_poly.entity_id
_entity_poly.type
_entity_poly.pdbx_seq_one_letter_code
_entity_poly.pdbx_strand_id
1 'polypeptide(L)' 'MNGGWPPHLHFQLSLQQPTTHDMPGVVAKKDHDEALRLFPDPQLVENWHLDVCVSDELQVLGRLYPGDGPFLP' A
#
# COMPACT_ATOMS: atom_id res chain seq x y z
N MET A 1 -11.46 9.67 15.74
CA MET A 1 -11.21 10.46 14.51
C MET A 1 -9.72 10.44 14.21
N ASN A 2 -9.33 10.38 12.94
CA ASN A 2 -7.93 10.28 12.45
C ASN A 2 -7.09 11.54 12.74
N GLY A 3 -6.86 11.83 14.03
CA GLY A 3 -5.96 12.90 14.48
C GLY A 3 -6.32 14.33 14.05
N GLY A 4 -7.52 14.58 13.51
CA GLY A 4 -7.94 15.91 13.05
C GLY A 4 -7.39 16.33 11.67
N TRP A 5 -6.84 15.41 10.89
CA TRP A 5 -6.32 15.69 9.55
C TRP A 5 -7.47 15.78 8.51
N PRO A 6 -7.35 16.61 7.45
CA PRO A 6 -8.29 16.65 6.32
C PRO A 6 -8.45 15.26 5.68
N PRO A 7 -9.54 14.96 4.95
CA PRO A 7 -9.73 13.64 4.33
C PRO A 7 -8.50 13.17 3.55
N HIS A 8 -7.95 12.02 3.95
CA HIS A 8 -6.72 11.45 3.40
C HIS A 8 -6.81 9.93 3.37
N LEU A 9 -6.04 9.32 2.46
CA LEU A 9 -5.96 7.87 2.29
C LEU A 9 -4.70 7.33 2.99
N HIS A 10 -4.88 6.27 3.77
CA HIS A 10 -3.77 5.43 4.23
C HIS A 10 -3.78 4.14 3.42
N PHE A 11 -2.64 3.79 2.85
CA PHE A 11 -2.43 2.50 2.22
C PHE A 11 -1.02 2.01 2.54
N GLN A 12 -0.85 0.69 2.52
CA GLN A 12 0.42 0.04 2.76
C GLN A 12 0.76 -0.84 1.57
N LEU A 13 2.02 -0.80 1.13
CA LEU A 13 2.53 -1.66 0.08
C LEU A 13 3.07 -2.94 0.71
N SER A 14 2.62 -4.09 0.22
CA SER A 14 3.07 -5.40 0.69
C SER A 14 3.14 -6.35 -0.49
N LEU A 15 4.19 -7.18 -0.53
CA LEU A 15 4.31 -8.31 -1.44
C LEU A 15 3.59 -9.56 -0.92
N GLN A 16 3.12 -9.53 0.33
CA GLN A 16 2.31 -10.58 0.94
C GLN A 16 0.87 -10.11 1.10
N GLN A 17 -0.09 -10.97 0.75
CA GLN A 17 -1.49 -10.69 0.99
C GLN A 17 -1.78 -10.56 2.49
N PRO A 18 -2.43 -9.48 2.94
CA PRO A 18 -2.77 -9.31 4.36
C PRO A 18 -3.84 -10.33 4.77
N THR A 19 -3.70 -10.91 5.95
CA THR A 19 -4.69 -11.82 6.54
C THR A 19 -5.71 -11.09 7.41
N THR A 20 -5.45 -9.82 7.73
CA THR A 20 -6.31 -8.94 8.54
C THR A 20 -6.21 -7.49 8.05
N HIS A 21 -7.18 -6.66 8.41
CA HIS A 21 -7.26 -5.24 8.04
C HIS A 21 -6.30 -4.36 8.86
N ASP A 22 -5.95 -4.79 10.08
CA ASP A 22 -5.01 -4.08 10.94
C ASP A 22 -3.62 -4.69 10.83
N MET A 23 -2.74 -4.01 10.10
CA MET A 23 -1.31 -4.34 10.11
C MET A 23 -0.54 -3.45 11.08
N PRO A 24 0.39 -4.00 11.86
CA PRO A 24 1.21 -3.20 12.77
C PRO A 24 2.15 -2.30 11.96
N GLY A 25 1.97 -0.98 12.08
CA GLY A 25 2.83 0.02 11.42
C GLY A 25 4.24 0.16 12.00
N VAL A 26 4.67 -0.76 12.88
CA VAL A 26 5.98 -0.75 13.55
C VAL A 26 6.63 -2.13 13.44
N VAL A 27 7.88 -2.15 12.97
CA VAL A 27 8.70 -3.37 12.87
C VAL A 27 9.67 -3.48 14.05
N ALA A 28 9.80 -4.67 14.64
CA ALA A 28 10.82 -4.93 15.65
C ALA A 28 12.21 -5.10 14.99
N LYS A 29 13.29 -4.72 15.69
CA LYS A 29 14.66 -4.78 15.14
C LYS A 29 15.05 -6.15 14.57
N LYS A 30 14.61 -7.23 15.20
CA LYS A 30 14.89 -8.61 14.76
C LYS A 30 14.21 -8.99 13.44
N ASP A 31 13.13 -8.30 13.08
CA ASP A 31 12.29 -8.59 11.92
C ASP A 31 12.56 -7.59 10.77
N HIS A 32 13.50 -6.66 10.96
CA HIS A 32 13.81 -5.59 10.02
C HIS A 32 14.22 -6.11 8.62
N ASP A 33 15.08 -7.12 8.57
CA ASP A 33 15.58 -7.68 7.31
C ASP A 33 14.51 -8.44 6.53
N GLU A 34 13.49 -8.97 7.21
CA GLU A 34 12.32 -9.57 6.57
C GLU A 34 11.36 -8.49 6.08
N ALA A 35 11.12 -7.47 6.91
CA ALA A 35 10.25 -6.35 6.56
C ALA A 35 10.74 -5.62 5.30
N LEU A 36 12.04 -5.38 5.15
CA LEU A 36 12.60 -4.77 3.93
C LEU A 36 12.33 -5.59 2.65
N ARG A 37 12.13 -6.91 2.78
CA ARG A 37 11.82 -7.78 1.63
C ARG A 37 10.33 -7.79 1.30
N LEU A 38 9.48 -7.64 2.30
CA LEU A 38 8.02 -7.75 2.15
C LEU A 38 7.33 -6.41 1.90
N PHE A 39 7.87 -5.33 2.46
CA PHE A 39 7.30 -3.98 2.40
C PHE A 39 8.25 -3.08 1.60
N PRO A 40 8.04 -2.97 0.28
CA PRO A 40 8.92 -2.19 -0.59
C PRO A 40 8.92 -0.71 -0.21
N ASP A 41 10.04 -0.04 -0.45
CA ASP A 41 10.18 1.40 -0.21
C ASP A 41 9.11 2.17 -1.02
N PRO A 42 8.23 2.95 -0.36
CA PRO A 42 7.16 3.67 -1.04
C PRO A 42 7.68 4.69 -2.06
N GLN A 43 8.92 5.15 -1.95
CA GLN A 43 9.55 6.04 -2.95
C GLN A 43 9.76 5.34 -4.31
N LEU A 44 9.76 4.01 -4.37
CA LEU A 44 9.86 3.29 -5.63
C LEU A 44 8.57 3.37 -6.47
N VAL A 45 7.50 3.95 -5.92
CA VAL A 45 6.18 4.09 -6.56
C VAL A 45 5.99 5.48 -7.17
N GLU A 46 6.98 6.38 -7.11
CA GLU A 46 6.88 7.78 -7.55
C GLU A 46 6.40 7.98 -9.00
N ASN A 47 6.68 7.03 -9.90
CA ASN A 47 6.25 7.04 -11.29
C ASN A 47 5.21 5.95 -11.60
N TRP A 48 4.37 5.55 -10.65
CA TRP A 48 3.37 4.52 -10.87
C TRP A 48 1.96 5.07 -10.68
N HIS A 49 1.04 4.66 -11.57
CA HIS A 49 -0.39 4.87 -11.34
C HIS A 49 -0.92 3.75 -10.44
N LEU A 50 -1.64 4.12 -9.37
CA LEU A 50 -2.30 3.18 -8.47
C LEU A 50 -3.81 3.25 -8.68
N ASP A 51 -4.37 2.25 -9.35
CA ASP A 51 -5.81 2.05 -9.40
C ASP A 51 -6.25 1.29 -8.16
N VAL A 52 -7.06 1.93 -7.32
CA VAL A 52 -7.63 1.35 -6.11
C VAL A 52 -9.11 1.03 -6.39
N CYS A 53 -9.45 -0.24 -6.53
CA CYS A 53 -10.85 -0.67 -6.53
C CYS A 53 -11.24 -1.11 -5.12
N VAL A 54 -12.20 -0.40 -4.51
CA VAL A 54 -12.76 -0.80 -3.21
C VAL A 54 -13.90 -1.78 -3.51
N SER A 55 -13.66 -3.07 -3.34
CA SER A 55 -14.73 -4.07 -3.40
C SER A 55 -15.47 -4.15 -2.06
N ASP A 56 -16.69 -4.67 -2.09
CA ASP A 56 -17.55 -4.85 -0.91
C ASP A 56 -16.93 -5.79 0.16
N GLU A 57 -15.83 -6.48 -0.15
CA GLU A 57 -15.13 -7.41 0.74
C GLU A 57 -13.96 -6.77 1.53
N LEU A 58 -13.86 -5.43 1.58
CA LEU A 58 -12.79 -4.69 2.31
C LEU A 58 -11.35 -5.01 1.84
N GLN A 59 -11.20 -5.73 0.72
CA GLN A 59 -9.91 -5.99 0.09
C GLN A 59 -9.65 -4.87 -0.92
N VAL A 60 -8.70 -3.98 -0.64
CA VAL A 60 -8.19 -3.04 -1.63
C VAL A 60 -7.27 -3.82 -2.56
N LEU A 61 -7.79 -4.22 -3.73
CA LEU A 61 -6.96 -4.70 -4.82
C LEU A 61 -6.45 -3.48 -5.59
N GLY A 62 -5.23 -3.07 -5.24
CA GLY A 62 -4.49 -2.04 -5.96
C GLY A 62 -3.74 -2.65 -7.14
N ARG A 63 -3.88 -2.10 -8.35
CA ARG A 63 -2.97 -2.44 -9.45
C ARG A 63 -2.04 -1.25 -9.70
N LEU A 64 -0.75 -1.53 -9.61
CA LEU A 64 0.32 -0.58 -9.89
C LEU A 64 0.74 -0.73 -11.36
N TYR A 65 0.73 0.38 -12.10
CA TYR A 65 1.20 0.43 -13.50
C TYR A 65 2.39 1.38 -13.65
N PRO A 66 3.38 1.07 -14.49
CA PRO A 66 4.40 2.04 -14.88
C PRO A 66 3.75 3.31 -15.47
N GLY A 67 4.18 4.48 -15.03
CA GLY A 67 3.64 5.78 -15.40
C GLY A 67 3.88 6.17 -16.86
N ASP A 68 4.62 5.37 -17.60
CA ASP A 68 4.96 5.59 -19.01
C ASP A 68 3.85 5.11 -19.97
N GLY A 69 2.78 4.51 -19.44
CA GLY A 69 1.64 4.02 -20.21
C GLY A 69 0.51 5.05 -20.35
N PRO A 70 -0.25 5.06 -21.47
CA PRO A 70 -1.42 5.92 -21.59
C PRO A 70 -2.44 5.56 -20.52
N PHE A 71 -3.00 6.58 -19.84
CA PHE A 71 -4.19 6.43 -19.00
C PHE A 71 -5.33 5.91 -19.89
N LEU A 72 -5.65 4.62 -19.78
CA LEU A 72 -6.80 4.04 -20.48
C LEU A 72 -8.02 4.20 -19.56
N PRO A 73 -9.06 4.93 -20.01
CA PRO A 73 -10.27 5.16 -19.24
C PRO A 73 -11.10 3.88 -19.03
#